data_AF-A0A0K8PJE9-F1
#
_entry.id   AF-A0A0K8PJE9-F1
#
_cell.length_a   1.000
_cell.length_b   1.000
_cell.length_c   1.000
_cell.angle_alpha   90.00
_cell.angle_beta   90.00
_cell.angle_gamma   90.00
#
_symmetry.space_group_name_H-M   'P 1'
#
loop_
_entity.id
_entity.type
_entity.pdbx_description
1 polymer ?
#
loop_
_entity_poly.entity_id
_entity_poly.type
_entity_poly.pdbx_seq_one_letter_code
_entity_poly.pdbx_strand_id
1 'polypeptide(L)'
;MTDFATSTAPADVVRRQYLASAAGDLEALHATLAPDVEWTEMAGFPLAGTYRTPGGVTSHVMEELVKEWNDWAAHDDTYVVDGENVVVLARYTAVNKATGKPLAVRVAHHFVVRGGLIVRFEQFVDTALVREAMSA
;
A
#
# COMPACT_ATOMS: atom_id res chain seq x y z
N MET A 1 12.16 -24.84 -8.73
CA MET A 1 11.33 -23.63 -8.97
C MET A 1 10.67 -23.31 -7.65
N THR A 2 11.02 -22.18 -7.03
CA THR A 2 10.32 -21.73 -5.83
C THR A 2 8.91 -21.35 -6.25
N ASP A 3 7.91 -21.87 -5.54
CA ASP A 3 6.51 -21.52 -5.79
C ASP A 3 6.31 -20.04 -5.47
N PHE A 4 5.61 -19.30 -6.34
CA PHE A 4 5.30 -17.89 -6.13
C PHE A 4 4.60 -17.65 -4.79
N ALA A 5 3.78 -18.60 -4.34
CA ALA A 5 3.08 -18.50 -3.05
C ALA A 5 4.04 -18.47 -1.84
N THR A 6 5.23 -19.08 -1.95
CA THR A 6 6.19 -19.23 -0.85
C THR A 6 7.53 -18.54 -1.10
N SER A 7 7.70 -17.88 -2.26
CA SER A 7 8.92 -17.19 -2.62
C SER A 7 9.26 -16.07 -1.64
N THR A 8 10.50 -16.04 -1.16
CA THR A 8 11.02 -15.00 -0.28
C THR A 8 11.68 -13.85 -1.05
N ALA A 9 11.66 -13.88 -2.39
CA ALA A 9 12.21 -12.81 -3.21
C ALA A 9 11.43 -11.50 -2.97
N PRO A 10 12.12 -10.34 -2.79
CA PRO A 10 11.47 -9.07 -2.46
C PRO A 10 10.32 -8.69 -3.39
N ALA A 11 10.50 -8.80 -4.71
CA ALA A 11 9.44 -8.49 -5.66
C ALA A 11 8.21 -9.41 -5.53
N ASP A 12 8.41 -10.69 -5.26
CA ASP A 12 7.31 -11.65 -5.10
C ASP A 12 6.51 -11.36 -3.83
N VAL A 13 7.20 -11.03 -2.73
CA VAL A 13 6.57 -10.64 -1.46
C VAL A 13 5.72 -9.38 -1.66
N VAL A 14 6.27 -8.34 -2.28
CA VAL A 14 5.54 -7.09 -2.55
C VAL A 14 4.38 -7.33 -3.51
N ARG A 15 4.56 -8.18 -4.53
CA ARG A 15 3.47 -8.53 -5.46
C ARG A 15 2.33 -9.26 -4.75
N ARG A 16 2.63 -10.17 -3.82
CA ARG A 16 1.60 -10.81 -2.98
C ARG A 16 0.85 -9.79 -2.12
N GLN A 17 1.54 -8.78 -1.58
CA GLN A 17 0.91 -7.69 -0.85
C GLN A 17 -0.10 -6.91 -1.72
N TYR A 18 0.26 -6.58 -2.97
CA TYR A 18 -0.65 -5.93 -3.92
C TYR A 18 -1.86 -6.80 -4.27
N LEU A 19 -1.63 -8.09 -4.55
CA LEU A 19 -2.71 -9.04 -4.85
C LEU A 19 -3.68 -9.19 -3.68
N ALA A 20 -3.15 -9.31 -2.46
CA ALA A 20 -3.97 -9.39 -1.25
C ALA A 20 -4.78 -8.10 -1.02
N SER A 21 -4.17 -6.92 -1.23
CA SER A 21 -4.86 -5.63 -1.17
C SER A 21 -6.01 -5.55 -2.18
N ALA A 22 -5.76 -5.92 -3.45
CA ALA A 22 -6.77 -5.89 -4.50
C ALA A 22 -7.93 -6.89 -4.24
N ALA A 23 -7.65 -7.99 -3.56
CA ALA A 23 -8.66 -8.98 -3.16
C ALA A 23 -9.41 -8.62 -1.86
N GLY A 24 -8.96 -7.59 -1.12
CA GLY A 24 -9.45 -7.30 0.23
C GLY A 24 -9.11 -8.39 1.26
N ASP A 25 -8.07 -9.18 1.00
CA ASP A 25 -7.65 -10.30 1.85
C ASP A 25 -6.70 -9.81 2.95
N LEU A 26 -7.29 -9.47 4.11
CA LEU A 26 -6.54 -8.97 5.27
C LEU A 26 -5.59 -10.03 5.87
N GLU A 27 -5.93 -11.31 5.76
CA GLU A 27 -5.08 -12.40 6.26
C GLU A 27 -3.82 -12.53 5.40
N ALA A 28 -3.99 -12.55 4.07
CA ALA A 28 -2.87 -12.59 3.14
C ALA A 28 -2.01 -11.32 3.20
N LEU A 29 -2.62 -10.14 3.41
CA LEU A 29 -1.89 -8.88 3.65
C LEU A 29 -1.01 -9.01 4.90
N HIS A 30 -1.60 -9.41 6.04
CA HIS A 30 -0.89 -9.57 7.30
C HIS A 30 0.26 -10.59 7.16
N ALA A 31 0.05 -11.69 6.43
CA ALA A 31 1.06 -12.73 6.22
C ALA A 31 2.34 -12.24 5.51
N THR A 32 2.32 -11.08 4.82
CA THR A 32 3.54 -10.51 4.22
C THR A 32 4.32 -9.58 5.15
N LEU A 33 3.73 -9.16 6.28
CA LEU A 33 4.27 -8.13 7.17
C LEU A 33 5.13 -8.74 8.27
N ALA A 34 6.27 -8.12 8.56
CA ALA A 34 7.06 -8.47 9.73
C ALA A 34 6.36 -8.02 11.03
N PRO A 35 6.58 -8.72 12.17
CA PRO A 35 6.00 -8.31 13.46
C PRO A 35 6.39 -6.90 13.90
N ASP A 36 7.56 -6.42 13.47
CA ASP A 36 8.16 -5.12 13.74
C ASP A 36 8.09 -4.16 12.54
N VAL A 37 7.17 -4.39 11.59
CA VAL A 37 7.01 -3.56 10.40
C VAL A 37 6.81 -2.08 10.74
N GLU A 38 7.50 -1.20 10.01
CA GLU A 38 7.21 0.24 10.00
C GLU A 38 6.53 0.66 8.70
N TRP A 39 5.26 1.06 8.78
CA TRP A 39 4.47 1.49 7.63
C TRP A 39 4.18 2.98 7.71
N THR A 40 4.74 3.77 6.79
CA THR A 40 4.61 5.23 6.80
C THR A 40 3.74 5.72 5.66
N GLU A 41 2.58 6.26 6.00
CA GLU A 41 1.73 7.04 5.10
C GLU A 41 2.27 8.49 5.03
N MET A 42 2.32 9.06 3.83
CA MET A 42 2.96 10.35 3.60
C MET A 42 2.31 11.45 4.46
N ALA A 43 3.09 12.40 4.99
CA ALA A 43 2.58 13.44 5.90
C ALA A 43 1.41 14.28 5.32
N GLY A 44 1.38 14.45 3.99
CA GLY A 44 0.29 15.14 3.31
C GLY A 44 -0.95 14.29 3.07
N PHE A 45 -0.86 12.97 3.21
CA PHE A 45 -1.96 12.03 2.99
C PHE A 45 -2.96 12.09 4.16
N PRO A 46 -4.26 11.79 3.97
CA PRO A 46 -5.26 11.84 5.04
C PRO A 46 -4.95 10.91 6.22
N LEU A 47 -4.30 9.78 5.94
CA LEU A 47 -3.95 8.75 6.93
C LEU A 47 -2.50 8.86 7.41
N ALA A 48 -1.90 10.05 7.29
CA ALA A 48 -0.52 10.33 7.64
C ALA A 48 -0.12 9.77 9.02
N GLY A 49 1.03 9.11 9.06
CA GLY A 49 1.57 8.53 10.28
C GLY A 49 2.47 7.34 10.01
N THR A 50 3.10 6.83 11.06
CA THR A 50 3.87 5.58 11.01
C THR A 50 3.24 4.55 11.93
N TYR A 51 2.74 3.46 11.34
CA TYR A 51 2.12 2.33 12.04
C TYR A 51 3.18 1.23 12.23
N ARG A 52 3.32 0.74 13.47
CA ARG A 52 4.44 -0.15 13.89
C ARG A 52 4.04 -1.58 14.22
N THR A 53 2.87 -2.00 13.75
CA THR A 53 2.38 -3.37 13.92
C THR A 53 1.57 -3.77 12.68
N PRO A 54 1.55 -5.05 12.29
CA PRO A 54 0.73 -5.51 11.18
C PRO A 54 -0.75 -5.17 11.34
N GLY A 55 -1.30 -5.38 12.55
CA GLY A 55 -2.70 -5.02 12.85
C GLY A 55 -2.97 -3.52 12.79
N GLY A 56 -1.96 -2.68 13.09
CA GLY A 56 -2.05 -1.23 12.90
C GLY A 56 -2.20 -0.84 11.44
N VAL A 57 -1.45 -1.51 10.54
CA VAL A 57 -1.52 -1.27 9.09
C VAL A 57 -2.91 -1.59 8.54
N THR A 58 -3.49 -2.74 8.88
CA THR A 58 -4.80 -3.13 8.36
C THR A 58 -5.92 -2.20 8.85
N SER A 59 -5.95 -1.95 10.17
CA SER A 59 -7.04 -1.19 10.80
C SER A 59 -7.00 0.31 10.54
N HIS A 60 -5.81 0.92 10.39
CA HIS A 60 -5.68 2.37 10.25
C HIS A 60 -5.47 2.83 8.79
N VAL A 61 -5.15 1.91 7.88
CA VAL A 61 -4.96 2.24 6.46
C VAL A 61 -6.04 1.60 5.61
N MET A 62 -6.07 0.27 5.53
CA MET A 62 -6.95 -0.43 4.59
C MET A 62 -8.43 -0.23 4.92
N GLU A 63 -8.81 -0.40 6.19
CA GLU A 63 -10.20 -0.21 6.62
C GLU A 63 -10.67 1.24 6.50
N GLU A 64 -9.79 2.22 6.77
CA GLU A 64 -10.12 3.64 6.66
C GLU A 64 -10.31 4.10 5.21
N LEU A 65 -9.49 3.60 4.28
CA LEU A 65 -9.66 3.89 2.86
C LEU A 65 -11.03 3.42 2.34
N VAL A 66 -11.48 2.24 2.75
CA VAL A 66 -12.79 1.70 2.38
C VAL A 66 -13.94 2.51 2.97
N LYS A 67 -13.75 3.21 4.11
CA LYS A 67 -14.80 4.07 4.69
C LYS A 67 -15.03 5.32 3.85
N GLU A 68 -13.96 5.95 3.35
CA GLU A 68 -13.99 7.25 2.67
C GLU A 68 -14.12 7.18 1.15
N TRP A 69 -13.70 6.06 0.54
CA TRP A 69 -13.59 5.94 -0.91
C TRP A 69 -14.43 4.76 -1.45
N ASN A 70 -15.04 4.96 -2.61
CA ASN A 70 -15.57 3.89 -3.45
C ASN A 70 -14.50 3.45 -4.45
N ASP A 71 -14.48 2.16 -4.78
CA ASP A 71 -13.64 1.57 -5.83
C ASP A 71 -12.16 1.91 -5.68
N TRP A 72 -11.68 2.02 -4.43
CA TRP A 72 -10.27 2.26 -4.15
C TRP A 72 -9.41 1.13 -4.72
N ALA A 73 -8.48 1.50 -5.61
CA ALA A 73 -7.57 0.55 -6.23
C ALA A 73 -6.16 1.13 -6.37
N ALA A 74 -5.17 0.32 -6.00
CA ALA A 74 -3.76 0.56 -6.28
C ALA A 74 -3.31 -0.31 -7.45
N HIS A 75 -3.02 0.31 -8.59
CA HIS A 75 -2.59 -0.35 -9.81
C HIS A 75 -1.07 -0.37 -9.84
N ASP A 76 -0.45 -1.51 -9.49
CA ASP A 76 0.97 -1.73 -9.67
C ASP A 76 1.34 -1.84 -11.16
N ASP A 77 2.52 -1.33 -11.53
CA ASP A 77 2.96 -1.26 -12.92
C ASP A 77 4.41 -1.73 -13.04
N THR A 78 5.34 -1.00 -12.41
CA THR A 78 6.77 -1.29 -12.50
C THR A 78 7.36 -1.55 -11.12
N TYR A 79 8.11 -2.64 -11.00
CA TYR A 79 8.88 -3.02 -9.82
C TYR A 79 10.37 -2.79 -10.09
N VAL A 80 10.99 -1.86 -9.36
CA VAL A 80 12.43 -1.63 -9.39
C VAL A 80 13.03 -2.27 -8.14
N VAL A 81 13.90 -3.25 -8.32
CA VAL A 81 14.45 -4.07 -7.23
C VAL A 81 15.94 -3.85 -7.09
N ASP A 82 16.40 -3.57 -5.87
CA ASP A 82 17.81 -3.48 -5.51
C ASP A 82 18.05 -4.07 -4.10
N GLY A 83 18.57 -5.29 -4.06
CA GLY A 83 18.74 -6.05 -2.81
C GLY A 83 17.41 -6.25 -2.08
N GLU A 84 17.32 -5.77 -0.84
CA GLU A 84 16.09 -5.80 -0.03
C GLU A 84 15.05 -4.74 -0.46
N ASN A 85 15.44 -3.75 -1.27
CA ASN A 85 14.57 -2.63 -1.64
C ASN A 85 13.72 -2.97 -2.86
N VAL A 86 12.46 -2.58 -2.79
CA VAL A 86 11.54 -2.62 -3.93
C VAL A 86 10.82 -1.29 -4.01
N VAL A 87 10.98 -0.58 -5.13
CA VAL A 87 10.13 0.58 -5.45
C VAL A 87 9.08 0.14 -6.46
N VAL A 88 7.82 0.33 -6.11
CA VAL A 88 6.69 0.09 -7.02
C VAL A 88 6.17 1.42 -7.52
N LEU A 89 6.28 1.63 -8.83
CA LEU A 89 5.62 2.73 -9.52
C LEU A 89 4.20 2.31 -9.84
N ALA A 90 3.22 3.06 -9.37
CA ALA A 90 1.82 2.67 -9.40
C ALA A 90 0.89 3.89 -9.60
N ARG A 91 -0.42 3.61 -9.63
CA ARG A 91 -1.49 4.62 -9.67
C ARG A 91 -2.56 4.30 -8.65
N TYR A 92 -3.17 5.33 -8.08
CA TYR A 92 -4.44 5.17 -7.37
C TYR A 92 -5.60 5.61 -8.24
N THR A 93 -6.71 4.88 -8.13
CA THR A 93 -8.03 5.32 -8.58
C THR A 93 -9.05 5.12 -7.49
N ALA A 94 -9.99 6.04 -7.36
CA ALA A 94 -11.10 5.95 -6.43
C ALA A 94 -12.15 7.02 -6.74
N VAL A 95 -13.30 6.98 -6.06
CA VAL A 95 -14.26 8.09 -5.99
C VAL A 95 -14.50 8.43 -4.53
N ASN A 96 -14.33 9.69 -4.13
CA ASN A 96 -14.59 10.09 -2.75
C ASN A 96 -16.09 10.00 -2.45
N LYS A 97 -16.48 9.33 -1.37
CA LYS A 97 -17.89 9.11 -1.03
C LYS A 97 -18.63 10.38 -0.65
N ALA A 98 -17.96 11.33 0.01
CA ALA A 98 -18.57 12.56 0.48
C ALA A 98 -18.76 13.59 -0.66
N THR A 99 -17.78 13.72 -1.55
CA THR A 99 -17.78 14.75 -2.60
C THR A 99 -18.21 14.25 -3.97
N GLY A 100 -18.15 12.93 -4.22
CA GLY A 100 -18.35 12.34 -5.54
C GLY A 100 -17.21 12.61 -6.54
N LYS A 101 -16.13 13.27 -6.13
CA LYS A 101 -15.00 13.61 -7.02
C LYS A 101 -14.13 12.38 -7.28
N PRO A 102 -13.72 12.13 -8.54
CA PRO A 102 -12.81 11.03 -8.86
C PRO A 102 -11.37 11.37 -8.45
N LEU A 103 -10.62 10.35 -8.08
CA LEU A 103 -9.18 10.38 -7.87
C LEU A 103 -8.50 9.57 -8.97
N ALA A 104 -7.45 10.14 -9.57
CA ALA A 104 -6.55 9.44 -10.49
C ALA A 104 -5.14 10.04 -10.36
N VAL A 105 -4.26 9.41 -9.59
CA VAL A 105 -2.95 9.98 -9.24
C VAL A 105 -1.83 8.95 -9.38
N ARG A 106 -0.61 9.45 -9.63
CA ARG A 106 0.61 8.63 -9.55
C ARG A 106 1.00 8.45 -8.08
N VAL A 107 1.58 7.29 -7.80
CA VAL A 107 2.18 6.97 -6.50
C VAL A 107 3.44 6.14 -6.70
N ALA A 108 4.44 6.35 -5.86
CA ALA A 108 5.53 5.41 -5.65
C ALA A 108 5.44 4.85 -4.23
N HIS A 109 5.60 3.55 -4.10
CA HIS A 109 5.76 2.89 -2.82
C HIS A 109 7.17 2.35 -2.71
N HIS A 110 7.85 2.67 -1.61
CA HIS A 110 9.12 2.04 -1.28
C HIS A 110 8.87 0.98 -0.22
N PHE A 111 9.30 -0.25 -0.50
CA PHE A 111 9.29 -1.36 0.41
C PHE A 111 10.72 -1.79 0.72
N VAL A 112 10.93 -2.26 1.96
CA VAL A 112 12.11 -3.04 2.34
C VAL A 112 11.63 -4.41 2.76
N VAL A 113 12.14 -5.46 2.10
CA VAL A 113 11.81 -6.85 2.37
C VAL A 113 13.04 -7.57 2.89
N ARG A 114 12.92 -8.19 4.07
CA ARG A 114 13.98 -8.96 4.73
C ARG A 114 13.43 -10.29 5.20
N GLY A 115 14.15 -11.36 4.90
CA GLY A 115 13.74 -12.71 5.31
C GLY A 115 12.37 -13.15 4.75
N GLY A 116 11.94 -12.57 3.62
CA GLY A 116 10.64 -12.85 3.01
C GLY A 116 9.46 -12.05 3.59
N LEU A 117 9.72 -11.07 4.45
CA LEU A 117 8.69 -10.22 5.07
C LEU A 117 8.98 -8.73 4.84
N ILE A 118 7.93 -7.93 4.68
CA ILE A 118 8.00 -6.48 4.60
C ILE A 118 8.29 -5.93 6.00
N VAL A 119 9.46 -5.30 6.14
CA VAL A 119 9.89 -4.65 7.39
C VAL A 119 9.69 -3.14 7.36
N ARG A 120 9.61 -2.54 6.16
CA ARG A 120 9.35 -1.11 6.00
C ARG A 120 8.52 -0.83 4.75
N PHE A 121 7.62 0.15 4.86
CA PHE A 121 6.88 0.74 3.76
C PHE A 121 6.89 2.27 3.89
N GLU A 122 7.01 2.97 2.77
CA GLU A 122 6.84 4.41 2.69
C GLU A 122 6.12 4.82 1.40
N GLN A 123 5.08 5.66 1.55
CA GLN A 123 4.25 6.17 0.46
C GLN A 123 4.75 7.52 -0.06
N PHE A 124 4.77 7.67 -1.38
CA PHE A 124 5.03 8.94 -2.07
C PHE A 124 3.94 9.17 -3.11
N VAL A 125 2.94 9.97 -2.78
CA VAL A 125 1.74 10.22 -3.61
C VAL A 125 1.52 11.72 -3.80
N ASP A 126 0.79 12.08 -4.86
CA ASP A 126 0.30 13.45 -5.04
C ASP A 126 -0.79 13.79 -4.00
N THR A 127 -0.33 14.17 -2.81
CA THR A 127 -1.21 14.46 -1.66
C THR A 127 -2.08 15.69 -1.88
N ALA A 128 -1.71 16.61 -2.77
CA ALA A 128 -2.53 17.77 -3.11
C ALA A 128 -3.80 17.34 -3.85
N LEU A 129 -3.65 16.50 -4.89
CA LEU A 129 -4.78 15.99 -5.65
C LEU A 129 -5.69 15.07 -4.81
N VAL A 130 -5.12 14.29 -3.87
CA VAL A 130 -5.91 13.52 -2.90
C VAL A 130 -6.79 14.44 -2.06
N ARG A 131 -6.22 15.52 -1.51
CA ARG A 131 -6.98 16.48 -0.68
C ARG A 131 -8.02 17.26 -1.48
N GLU A 132 -7.71 17.60 -2.73
CA GLU A 132 -8.65 18.26 -3.63
C GLU A 132 -9.90 17.41 -3.86
N ALA A 133 -9.73 16.11 -4.11
CA ALA A 133 -10.85 15.18 -4.27
C ALA A 133 -11.68 15.02 -2.99
N MET A 134 -11.12 15.23 -1.81
CA MET A 134 -11.84 15.17 -0.53
C MET A 134 -12.51 16.49 -0.11
N SER A 135 -12.16 17.61 -0.75
CA SER A 135 -12.67 18.93 -0.40
C SER A 135 -13.92 19.25 -1.22
N ALA A 136 -14.92 19.92 -0.63
CA ALA A 136 -16.13 20.36 -1.34
C ALA A 136 -15.82 21.42 -2.41
#